data_AF-A0A382G035-F1
#
_entry.id   AF-A0A382G035-F1
#
_cell.length_a   1.000
_cell.length_b   1.000
_cell.length_c   1.000
_cell.angle_alpha   90.00
_cell.angle_beta   90.00
_cell.angle_gamma   90.00
#
_symmetry.space_group_name_H-M   'P 1'
#
loop_
_entity.id
_entity.type
_entity.pdbx_description
1 polymer ?
#
loop_
_entity_poly.entity_id
_entity_poly.type
_entity_poly.pdbx_seq_one_letter_code
_entity_poly.pdbx_strand_id
1 'polypeptide(L)'
;MKKDEFKKKLGEVESSVYKAVLYYTVWSAIWPKEETLQINNKYRDFFGPVRGSLFEIMLVHFSAVLDTDANQCSLVTLLQIALQNPQTMAPLTDSNEVSDMLSQIEKDLSTLEKLKKVKDQHMTNFDARPLEDQTVRKGEVDNLAKSVQTNFSRLFFVHDGSRHTWSPHIQYSDWTTNAMINVLSNSLNSP
;
A
#
# COMPACT_ATOMS: atom_id res chain seq x y z
N MET A 1 13.69 17.18 16.73
CA MET A 1 13.28 17.50 15.34
C MET A 1 12.57 18.83 15.33
N LYS A 2 12.80 19.69 14.32
CA LYS A 2 12.05 20.96 14.16
C LYS A 2 10.81 20.78 13.28
N LYS A 3 9.85 21.70 13.33
CA LYS A 3 8.60 21.65 12.55
C LYS A 3 8.85 21.49 11.04
N ASP A 4 9.73 22.32 10.47
CA ASP A 4 10.03 22.28 9.03
C ASP A 4 10.75 20.99 8.60
N GLU A 5 11.60 20.46 9.49
CA GLU A 5 12.27 19.18 9.29
C GLU A 5 11.26 18.02 9.28
N PHE A 6 10.27 18.05 10.18
CA PHE A 6 9.17 17.09 10.21
C PHE A 6 8.33 17.16 8.93
N LYS A 7 8.01 18.37 8.46
CA LYS A 7 7.29 18.57 7.19
C LYS A 7 8.06 18.04 5.99
N LYS A 8 9.37 18.26 5.95
CA LYS A 8 10.24 17.70 4.90
C LYS A 8 10.19 16.17 4.92
N LYS A 9 10.33 15.57 6.10
CA LYS A 9 10.27 14.11 6.29
C LYS A 9 8.90 13.52 5.96
N LEU A 10 7.80 14.23 6.25
CA LEU A 10 6.47 13.85 5.76
C LEU A 10 6.43 13.74 4.24
N GLY A 11 7.02 14.69 3.51
CA GLY A 11 7.12 14.62 2.05
C GLY A 11 8.00 13.47 1.55
N GLU A 12 9.04 13.08 2.29
CA GLU A 12 9.87 11.90 1.97
C GLU A 12 9.04 10.61 2.11
N VAL A 13 8.29 10.46 3.21
CA VAL A 13 7.39 9.32 3.44
C VAL A 13 6.23 9.31 2.44
N GLU A 14 5.71 10.47 2.05
CA GLU A 14 4.66 10.61 1.03
C GLU A 14 5.01 9.89 -0.26
N SER A 15 6.26 10.02 -0.72
CA SER A 15 6.73 9.36 -1.94
C SER A 15 6.62 7.83 -1.85
N SER A 16 6.96 7.26 -0.70
CA SER A 16 6.87 5.83 -0.45
C SER A 16 5.41 5.37 -0.33
N VAL A 17 4.55 6.14 0.34
CA VAL A 17 3.11 5.85 0.41
C VAL A 17 2.48 5.90 -0.98
N TYR A 18 2.78 6.95 -1.75
CA TYR A 18 2.31 7.11 -3.13
C TYR A 18 2.68 5.90 -3.99
N LYS A 19 3.93 5.45 -3.96
CA LYS A 19 4.37 4.28 -4.73
C LYS A 19 3.68 3.00 -4.27
N ALA A 20 3.57 2.77 -2.96
CA ALA A 20 2.87 1.60 -2.42
C ALA A 20 1.41 1.56 -2.91
N VAL A 21 0.70 2.68 -2.80
CA VAL A 21 -0.70 2.80 -3.23
C VAL A 21 -0.83 2.68 -4.74
N LEU A 22 0.07 3.28 -5.53
CA LEU A 22 0.06 3.19 -6.99
C LEU A 22 0.17 1.74 -7.48
N TYR A 23 1.15 0.98 -6.97
CA TYR A 23 1.33 -0.41 -7.35
C TYR A 23 0.17 -1.29 -6.86
N TYR A 24 -0.31 -1.04 -5.64
CA TYR A 24 -1.53 -1.68 -5.13
C TYR A 24 -2.73 -1.42 -6.04
N THR A 25 -2.93 -0.19 -6.51
CA THR A 25 -4.07 0.17 -7.37
C THR A 25 -4.06 -0.65 -8.66
N VAL A 26 -2.92 -0.71 -9.35
CA VAL A 26 -2.80 -1.53 -10.57
C VAL A 26 -2.99 -3.01 -10.26
N TRP A 27 -2.36 -3.50 -9.18
CA TRP A 27 -2.48 -4.90 -8.74
C TRP A 27 -3.94 -5.30 -8.44
N SER A 28 -4.69 -4.41 -7.78
CA SER A 28 -6.09 -4.60 -7.38
C SER A 28 -7.04 -4.58 -8.59
N ALA A 29 -6.73 -3.77 -9.61
CA ALA A 29 -7.47 -3.70 -10.86
C ALA A 29 -7.29 -4.99 -11.70
N ILE A 30 -6.07 -5.54 -11.76
CA ILE A 30 -5.80 -6.80 -12.50
C ILE A 30 -6.06 -8.07 -11.67
N TRP A 31 -6.49 -7.94 -10.42
CA TRP A 31 -6.82 -9.09 -9.58
C TRP A 31 -7.98 -9.89 -10.18
N PRO A 32 -7.92 -11.23 -10.21
CA PRO A 32 -9.02 -12.04 -10.74
C PRO A 32 -10.31 -11.79 -9.97
N LYS A 33 -11.32 -11.31 -10.68
CA LYS A 33 -12.72 -11.19 -10.23
C LYS A 33 -13.58 -11.86 -11.28
N GLU A 34 -14.84 -12.13 -10.95
CA GLU A 34 -15.77 -12.82 -11.86
C GLU A 34 -15.80 -12.19 -13.26
N GLU A 35 -15.84 -10.86 -13.32
CA GLU A 35 -15.84 -10.03 -14.54
C GLU A 35 -14.54 -10.10 -15.35
N THR A 36 -13.39 -10.36 -14.70
CA THR A 36 -12.06 -10.33 -15.33
C THR A 36 -11.42 -11.72 -15.45
N LEU A 37 -12.09 -12.76 -14.98
CA LEU A 37 -11.56 -14.12 -14.87
C LEU A 37 -11.19 -14.69 -16.24
N GLN A 38 -12.04 -14.50 -17.25
CA GLN A 38 -11.81 -15.00 -18.61
C GLN A 38 -10.56 -14.41 -19.24
N ILE A 39 -10.33 -13.10 -19.04
CA ILE A 39 -9.12 -12.41 -19.51
C ILE A 39 -7.90 -12.87 -18.76
N ASN A 40 -8.00 -12.97 -17.44
CA ASN A 40 -6.92 -13.47 -16.60
C ASN A 40 -6.53 -14.91 -16.95
N ASN A 41 -7.47 -15.74 -17.39
CA ASN A 41 -7.19 -17.10 -17.83
C ASN A 41 -6.60 -17.15 -19.23
N LYS A 42 -7.13 -16.37 -20.19
CA LYS A 42 -6.60 -16.33 -21.58
C LYS A 42 -5.18 -15.79 -21.63
N TYR A 43 -4.90 -14.74 -20.86
CA TYR A 43 -3.59 -14.08 -20.81
C TYR A 43 -2.85 -14.38 -19.50
N ARG A 44 -3.05 -15.58 -18.94
CA ARG A 44 -2.50 -15.99 -17.64
C ARG A 44 -0.99 -15.82 -17.56
N ASP A 45 -0.28 -16.13 -18.64
CA ASP A 45 1.18 -16.10 -18.68
C ASP A 45 1.72 -14.66 -18.71
N PHE A 46 0.87 -13.67 -18.97
CA PHE A 46 1.19 -12.25 -18.81
C PHE A 46 0.72 -11.73 -17.44
N PHE A 47 -0.57 -11.88 -17.11
CA PHE A 47 -1.13 -11.31 -15.88
C PHE A 47 -0.63 -11.98 -14.60
N GLY A 48 -0.26 -13.26 -14.65
CA GLY A 48 0.33 -13.98 -13.52
C GLY A 48 1.63 -13.34 -13.05
N PRO A 49 2.68 -13.27 -13.90
CA PRO A 49 3.94 -12.61 -13.55
C PRO A 49 3.76 -11.13 -13.18
N VAL A 50 2.95 -10.37 -13.93
CA VAL A 50 2.69 -8.95 -13.64
C VAL A 50 2.10 -8.77 -12.24
N ARG A 51 1.13 -9.59 -11.83
CA ARG A 51 0.60 -9.56 -10.46
C ARG A 51 1.66 -9.88 -9.43
N GLY A 52 2.49 -10.89 -9.68
CA GLY A 52 3.59 -11.26 -8.77
C GLY A 52 4.55 -10.09 -8.56
N SER A 53 5.04 -9.48 -9.64
CA SER A 53 5.96 -8.35 -9.57
C SER A 53 5.34 -7.11 -8.91
N LEU A 54 4.08 -6.79 -9.23
CA LEU A 54 3.36 -5.69 -8.57
C LEU A 54 3.16 -5.96 -7.08
N PHE A 55 2.90 -7.22 -6.70
CA PHE A 55 2.79 -7.62 -5.30
C PHE A 55 4.11 -7.43 -4.56
N GLU A 56 5.21 -7.89 -5.14
CA GLU A 56 6.55 -7.75 -4.54
C GLU A 56 6.94 -6.28 -4.35
N ILE A 57 6.81 -5.46 -5.40
CA ILE A 57 7.23 -4.06 -5.35
C ILE A 57 6.37 -3.23 -4.39
N MET A 58 5.05 -3.50 -4.30
CA MET A 58 4.22 -2.80 -3.30
C MET A 58 4.63 -3.18 -1.87
N LEU A 59 5.01 -4.44 -1.61
CA LEU A 59 5.48 -4.85 -0.28
C LEU A 59 6.81 -4.18 0.11
N VAL A 60 7.70 -3.91 -0.86
CA VAL A 60 8.92 -3.12 -0.62
C VAL A 60 8.55 -1.72 -0.13
N HIS A 61 7.62 -1.05 -0.80
CA HIS A 61 7.20 0.30 -0.41
C HIS A 61 6.42 0.31 0.91
N PHE A 62 5.54 -0.66 1.16
CA PHE A 62 4.89 -0.80 2.47
C PHE A 62 5.92 -1.06 3.59
N SER A 63 6.97 -1.84 3.33
CA SER A 63 8.05 -2.05 4.30
C SER A 63 8.80 -0.76 4.62
N ALA A 64 9.07 0.09 3.63
CA ALA A 64 9.71 1.38 3.87
C ALA A 64 8.80 2.34 4.65
N VAL A 65 7.50 2.37 4.35
CA VAL A 65 6.53 3.23 5.05
C VAL A 65 6.34 2.79 6.50
N LEU A 66 6.32 1.48 6.75
CA LEU A 66 6.07 0.91 8.07
C LEU A 66 7.37 0.52 8.81
N ASP A 67 8.53 0.99 8.35
CA ASP A 67 9.80 0.65 9.00
C ASP A 67 9.82 1.12 10.46
N THR A 68 10.26 0.26 11.38
CA THR A 68 10.33 0.56 12.81
C THR A 68 11.72 0.97 13.26
N ASP A 69 12.73 0.91 12.40
CA ASP A 69 14.08 1.40 12.70
C ASP A 69 14.04 2.93 12.95
N ALA A 70 14.42 3.33 14.16
CA ALA A 70 14.44 4.72 14.58
C ALA A 70 15.37 5.62 13.74
N ASN A 71 16.33 5.02 13.02
CA ASN A 71 17.22 5.75 12.11
C ASN A 71 16.61 6.00 10.73
N GLN A 72 15.52 5.31 10.39
CA GLN A 72 14.82 5.45 9.11
C GLN A 72 13.67 6.46 9.22
N CYS A 73 13.42 7.18 8.13
CA CYS A 73 12.28 8.06 8.01
C CYS A 73 11.07 7.26 7.49
N SER A 74 10.14 6.94 8.39
CA SER A 74 8.95 6.13 8.09
C SER A 74 7.71 6.76 8.73
N LEU A 75 6.52 6.26 8.38
CA LEU A 75 5.28 6.71 9.02
C LEU A 75 5.26 6.36 10.51
N VAL A 76 5.82 5.20 10.89
CA VAL A 76 5.94 4.78 12.29
C VAL A 76 6.80 5.77 13.07
N THR A 77 8.01 6.08 12.58
CA THR A 77 8.93 6.96 13.30
C THR A 77 8.39 8.38 13.38
N LEU A 78 7.70 8.87 12.34
CA LEU A 78 7.04 10.17 12.38
C LEU A 78 5.88 10.22 13.37
N LEU A 79 5.07 9.17 13.48
CA LEU A 79 4.00 9.12 14.49
C LEU A 79 4.56 9.04 15.92
N GLN A 80 5.63 8.28 16.15
CA GLN A 80 6.33 8.25 17.43
C GLN A 80 6.86 9.64 17.82
N ILE A 81 7.48 10.35 16.88
CA ILE A 81 7.96 11.72 17.09
C ILE A 81 6.78 12.67 17.37
N ALA A 82 5.66 12.49 16.66
CA ALA A 82 4.46 13.29 16.87
C ALA A 82 3.85 13.07 18.26
N LEU A 83 3.83 11.83 18.74
CA LEU A 83 3.34 11.48 20.07
C LEU A 83 4.21 12.08 21.19
N GLN A 84 5.53 12.15 20.97
CA GLN A 84 6.47 12.75 21.92
C GLN A 84 6.38 14.28 21.96
N ASN A 85 6.04 14.92 20.83
CA ASN A 85 6.01 16.39 20.70
C ASN A 85 4.73 16.90 20.00
N PRO A 86 3.54 16.61 20.55
CA PRO A 86 2.26 16.84 19.87
C PRO A 86 2.04 18.32 19.56
N GLN A 87 2.42 19.21 20.47
CA GLN A 87 2.25 20.67 20.33
C GLN A 87 2.94 21.27 19.11
N THR A 88 3.98 20.61 18.58
CA THR A 88 4.72 21.11 17.39
C THR A 88 4.48 20.25 16.16
N MET A 89 4.31 18.94 16.34
CA MET A 89 4.30 17.97 15.24
C MET A 89 2.89 17.52 14.85
N ALA A 90 1.93 17.56 15.77
CA ALA A 90 0.53 17.26 15.53
C ALA A 90 -0.38 18.26 16.29
N PRO A 91 -0.23 19.58 16.07
CA PRO A 91 -0.88 20.62 16.87
C PRO A 91 -2.41 20.65 16.77
N LEU A 92 -3.00 19.96 15.78
CA LEU A 92 -4.44 19.98 15.52
C LEU A 92 -5.17 18.73 16.04
N THR A 93 -4.51 17.94 16.89
CA THR A 93 -5.12 16.78 17.53
C THR A 93 -4.59 16.57 18.95
N ASP A 94 -5.17 15.61 19.66
CA ASP A 94 -4.67 15.13 20.94
C ASP A 94 -3.76 13.91 20.78
N SER A 95 -3.06 13.55 21.86
CA SER A 95 -2.16 12.40 21.87
C SER A 95 -2.88 11.05 21.71
N ASN A 96 -4.18 10.98 22.02
CA ASN A 96 -4.94 9.73 21.88
C ASN A 96 -5.14 9.40 20.40
N GLU A 97 -5.44 10.41 19.57
CA GLU A 97 -5.61 10.18 18.14
C GLU A 97 -4.30 9.70 17.47
N VAL A 98 -3.16 10.28 17.87
CA VAL A 98 -1.83 9.83 17.39
C VAL A 98 -1.51 8.42 17.88
N SER A 99 -1.88 8.10 19.13
CA SER A 99 -1.75 6.74 19.67
C SER A 99 -2.61 5.73 18.90
N ASP A 100 -3.85 6.09 18.54
CA ASP A 100 -4.75 5.23 17.76
C ASP A 100 -4.18 4.95 16.35
N MET A 101 -3.57 5.96 15.72
CA MET A 101 -2.86 5.79 14.45
C MET A 101 -1.71 4.79 14.58
N LEU A 102 -0.91 4.88 15.66
CA LEU A 102 0.18 3.93 15.94
C LEU A 102 -0.35 2.51 16.17
N SER A 103 -1.36 2.33 17.02
CA SER A 103 -1.94 1.02 17.29
C SER A 103 -2.56 0.36 16.05
N GLN A 104 -3.09 1.15 15.12
CA GLN A 104 -3.54 0.61 13.84
C GLN A 104 -2.37 0.16 12.97
N ILE A 105 -1.28 0.91 12.93
CA ILE A 105 -0.06 0.53 12.20
C ILE A 105 0.60 -0.72 12.78
N GLU A 106 0.57 -0.92 14.10
CA GLU A 106 1.06 -2.16 14.73
C GLU A 106 0.32 -3.40 14.20
N LYS A 107 -0.99 -3.30 13.96
CA LYS A 107 -1.76 -4.37 13.32
C LYS A 107 -1.34 -4.55 11.85
N ASP A 108 -1.10 -3.44 11.15
CA ASP A 108 -0.65 -3.46 9.76
C ASP A 108 0.73 -4.13 9.61
N LEU A 109 1.65 -3.93 10.56
CA LEU A 109 2.95 -4.61 10.62
C LEU A 109 2.80 -6.13 10.63
N SER A 110 1.90 -6.66 11.46
CA SER A 110 1.63 -8.11 11.51
C SER A 110 1.09 -8.65 10.17
N THR A 111 0.27 -7.85 9.48
CA THR A 111 -0.27 -8.16 8.16
C THR A 111 0.85 -8.14 7.12
N LEU A 112 1.70 -7.12 7.14
CA LEU A 112 2.84 -6.98 6.24
C LEU A 112 3.83 -8.13 6.39
N GLU A 113 4.16 -8.54 7.62
CA GLU A 113 5.02 -9.69 7.88
C GLU A 113 4.44 -10.99 7.31
N LYS A 114 3.13 -11.21 7.49
CA LYS A 114 2.44 -12.36 6.90
C LYS A 114 2.55 -12.35 5.36
N LEU A 115 2.29 -11.21 4.72
CA LEU A 115 2.38 -11.07 3.26
C LEU A 115 3.82 -11.29 2.75
N LYS A 116 4.83 -10.82 3.48
CA LYS A 116 6.24 -11.06 3.16
C LYS A 116 6.60 -12.55 3.23
N LYS A 117 6.09 -13.29 4.22
CA LYS A 117 6.29 -14.74 4.30
C LYS A 117 5.70 -15.47 3.10
N VAL A 118 4.48 -15.10 2.68
CA VAL A 118 3.85 -15.65 1.47
C VAL A 118 4.71 -15.37 0.23
N LYS A 119 5.22 -14.15 0.08
CA LYS A 119 6.14 -13.77 -1.00
C LYS A 119 7.44 -14.60 -1.00
N ASP A 120 8.10 -14.73 0.15
CA ASP A 120 9.37 -15.47 0.27
C ASP A 120 9.19 -16.97 -0.03
N GLN A 121 8.04 -17.54 0.36
CA GLN A 121 7.69 -18.93 0.05
C GLN A 121 7.42 -19.13 -1.45
N HIS A 122 6.73 -18.21 -2.12
CA HIS A 122 6.55 -18.26 -3.57
C HIS A 122 7.89 -18.24 -4.32
N MET A 123 8.87 -17.48 -3.84
CA MET A 123 10.22 -17.46 -4.40
C MET A 123 11.00 -18.76 -4.14
N THR A 124 10.80 -19.39 -2.98
CA THR A 124 11.51 -20.62 -2.60
C THR A 124 10.92 -21.88 -3.27
N ASN A 125 9.61 -21.86 -3.53
CA ASN A 125 8.85 -23.00 -4.04
C ASN A 125 8.42 -22.82 -5.51
N PHE A 126 9.19 -22.08 -6.33
CA PHE A 126 8.81 -21.86 -7.74
C PHE A 126 8.56 -23.18 -8.51
N ASP A 127 9.17 -24.28 -8.06
CA ASP A 127 8.99 -25.65 -8.58
C ASP A 127 8.06 -26.56 -7.73
N ALA A 128 7.59 -26.13 -6.56
CA ALA A 128 6.78 -26.94 -5.64
C ALA A 128 5.36 -26.37 -5.48
N ARG A 129 4.34 -27.25 -5.45
CA ARG A 129 2.94 -26.83 -5.30
C ARG A 129 2.77 -25.95 -4.06
N PRO A 130 2.09 -24.79 -4.16
CA PRO A 130 1.82 -23.95 -3.00
C PRO A 130 1.04 -24.74 -1.94
N LEU A 131 1.43 -24.60 -0.67
CA LEU A 131 0.70 -25.18 0.46
C LEU A 131 -0.70 -24.51 0.54
N GLU A 132 -1.76 -25.31 0.68
CA GLU A 132 -3.17 -24.90 0.52
C GLU A 132 -3.66 -23.76 1.45
N ASP A 133 -2.93 -23.43 2.52
CA ASP A 133 -3.35 -22.47 3.55
C ASP A 133 -2.70 -21.07 3.40
N GLN A 134 -1.92 -20.83 2.34
CA GLN A 134 -1.03 -19.66 2.22
C GLN A 134 -1.23 -18.84 0.94
N THR A 135 -2.48 -18.63 0.54
CA THR A 135 -2.82 -17.72 -0.57
C THR A 135 -2.84 -16.26 -0.11
N VAL A 136 -2.31 -15.34 -0.93
CA VAL A 136 -2.50 -13.89 -0.73
C VAL A 136 -4.00 -13.60 -0.68
N ARG A 137 -4.49 -13.16 0.49
CA ARG A 137 -5.89 -12.75 0.65
C ARG A 137 -6.01 -11.30 0.23
N LYS A 138 -6.74 -11.04 -0.86
CA LYS A 138 -6.94 -9.67 -1.37
C LYS A 138 -7.37 -8.68 -0.30
N GLY A 139 -8.30 -9.06 0.58
CA GLY A 139 -8.78 -8.20 1.66
C GLY A 139 -7.70 -7.75 2.65
N GLU A 140 -6.66 -8.58 2.88
CA GLU A 140 -5.54 -8.20 3.75
C GLU A 140 -4.70 -7.10 3.10
N VAL A 141 -4.45 -7.21 1.79
CA VAL A 141 -3.75 -6.19 1.01
C VAL A 141 -4.57 -4.90 0.92
N ASP A 142 -5.86 -5.01 0.64
CA ASP A 142 -6.78 -3.86 0.53
C ASP A 142 -6.81 -3.06 1.84
N ASN A 143 -6.90 -3.75 2.97
CA ASN A 143 -6.91 -3.13 4.29
C ASN A 143 -5.58 -2.46 4.63
N LEU A 144 -4.44 -3.12 4.32
CA LEU A 144 -3.11 -2.56 4.52
C LEU A 144 -2.91 -1.26 3.73
N ALA A 145 -3.24 -1.29 2.43
CA ALA A 145 -3.11 -0.13 1.55
C ALA A 145 -3.96 1.05 2.03
N LYS A 146 -5.23 0.78 2.37
CA LYS A 146 -6.16 1.79 2.88
C LYS A 146 -5.72 2.36 4.22
N SER A 147 -5.25 1.52 5.14
CA SER A 147 -4.80 1.96 6.47
C SER A 147 -3.58 2.87 6.37
N VAL A 148 -2.56 2.46 5.60
CA VAL A 148 -1.36 3.26 5.33
C VAL A 148 -1.72 4.63 4.73
N GLN A 149 -2.56 4.64 3.69
CA GLN A 149 -3.00 5.88 3.05
C GLN A 149 -3.76 6.79 4.03
N THR A 150 -4.66 6.21 4.83
CA THR A 150 -5.49 6.94 5.79
C THR A 150 -4.65 7.54 6.90
N ASN A 151 -3.76 6.76 7.52
CA ASN A 151 -2.92 7.23 8.62
C ASN A 151 -1.91 8.28 8.15
N PHE A 152 -1.37 8.16 6.94
CA PHE A 152 -0.55 9.22 6.36
C PHE A 152 -1.35 10.51 6.17
N SER A 153 -2.51 10.47 5.50
CA SER A 153 -3.33 11.66 5.28
C SER A 153 -3.80 12.31 6.59
N ARG A 154 -4.09 11.50 7.62
CA ARG A 154 -4.40 11.99 8.96
C ARG A 154 -3.22 12.69 9.60
N LEU A 155 -2.04 12.06 9.62
CA LEU A 155 -0.83 12.68 10.17
C LEU A 155 -0.49 14.00 9.46
N PHE A 156 -0.60 14.02 8.13
CA PHE A 156 -0.41 15.23 7.33
C PHE A 156 -1.38 16.33 7.73
N PHE A 157 -2.68 16.00 7.85
CA PHE A 157 -3.71 16.94 8.26
C PHE A 157 -3.46 17.49 9.67
N VAL A 158 -3.16 16.63 10.66
CA VAL A 158 -2.96 17.10 12.03
C VAL A 158 -1.68 17.93 12.21
N HIS A 159 -0.72 17.78 11.28
CA HIS A 159 0.50 18.58 11.23
C HIS A 159 0.31 19.94 10.53
N ASP A 160 -0.26 19.94 9.33
CA ASP A 160 -0.29 21.10 8.42
C ASP A 160 -1.64 21.83 8.38
N GLY A 161 -2.72 21.18 8.84
CA GLY A 161 -4.10 21.68 8.81
C GLY A 161 -4.75 21.68 7.43
N SER A 162 -4.00 21.33 6.38
CA SER A 162 -4.49 21.19 5.02
C SER A 162 -4.86 19.74 4.71
N ARG A 163 -5.89 19.54 3.89
CA ARG A 163 -6.24 18.19 3.42
C ARG A 163 -5.16 17.71 2.47
N HIS A 164 -4.60 16.54 2.77
CA HIS A 164 -3.69 15.87 1.85
C HIS A 164 -4.42 15.51 0.56
N THR A 165 -3.82 15.84 -0.58
CA THR A 165 -4.37 15.51 -1.91
C THR A 165 -3.44 14.52 -2.59
N TRP A 166 -3.93 13.31 -2.80
CA TRP A 166 -3.19 12.28 -3.51
C TRP A 166 -3.01 12.64 -4.99
N SER A 167 -1.88 12.22 -5.55
CA SER A 167 -1.59 12.42 -6.97
C SER A 167 -2.69 11.82 -7.87
N PRO A 168 -3.12 12.55 -8.92
CA PRO A 168 -4.11 12.06 -9.88
C PRO A 168 -3.63 10.83 -10.66
N HIS A 169 -2.32 10.56 -10.67
CA HIS A 169 -1.74 9.38 -11.32
C HIS A 169 -2.27 8.06 -10.75
N ILE A 170 -2.68 8.01 -9.47
CA ILE A 170 -3.30 6.81 -8.88
C ILE A 170 -4.64 6.52 -9.59
N GLN A 171 -5.49 7.54 -9.71
CA GLN A 171 -6.80 7.42 -10.38
C GLN A 171 -6.64 7.14 -11.87
N TYR A 172 -5.67 7.79 -12.52
CA TYR A 172 -5.39 7.55 -13.93
C TYR A 172 -4.90 6.13 -14.18
N SER A 173 -4.07 5.57 -13.30
CA SER A 173 -3.57 4.20 -13.42
C SER A 173 -4.68 3.17 -13.22
N ASP A 174 -5.59 3.39 -12.27
CA ASP A 174 -6.79 2.57 -12.11
C ASP A 174 -7.64 2.60 -13.39
N TRP A 175 -8.00 3.80 -13.86
CA TRP A 175 -8.82 3.98 -15.05
C TRP A 175 -8.19 3.34 -16.29
N THR A 176 -6.90 3.58 -16.53
CA THR A 176 -6.19 3.06 -17.71
C THR A 176 -6.10 1.53 -17.66
N THR A 177 -5.86 0.96 -16.48
CA THR A 177 -5.79 -0.50 -16.30
C THR A 177 -7.15 -1.13 -16.55
N ASN A 178 -8.23 -0.57 -16.00
CA ASN A 178 -9.58 -1.06 -16.24
C ASN A 178 -10.01 -0.88 -17.71
N ALA A 179 -9.66 0.24 -18.35
CA ALA A 179 -9.91 0.46 -19.77
C ALA A 179 -9.20 -0.58 -20.65
N MET A 180 -7.94 -0.90 -20.33
CA MET A 180 -7.19 -1.97 -21.00
C MET A 180 -7.89 -3.33 -20.83
N ILE A 181 -8.30 -3.68 -19.61
CA ILE A 181 -9.04 -4.93 -19.35
C ILE A 181 -10.32 -4.97 -20.18
N ASN A 182 -11.08 -3.87 -20.24
CA ASN A 182 -12.32 -3.80 -21.02
C ASN A 182 -12.08 -3.99 -22.53
N VAL A 183 -11.01 -3.40 -23.08
CA VAL A 183 -10.63 -3.61 -24.48
C VAL A 183 -10.33 -5.09 -24.74
N LEU A 184 -9.55 -5.72 -23.86
CA LEU A 184 -9.24 -7.15 -23.98
C LEU A 184 -10.50 -8.01 -23.84
N SER A 185 -11.41 -7.68 -22.91
CA SER A 185 -12.72 -8.35 -22.74
C SER A 185 -13.59 -8.25 -24.00
N ASN A 186 -13.66 -7.09 -24.63
CA ASN A 186 -14.44 -6.92 -25.86
C ASN A 186 -13.84 -7.70 -27.04
N SER A 187 -12.52 -7.84 -27.09
CA SER A 187 -11.83 -8.67 -28.09
C SER A 187 -12.14 -10.16 -27.95
N LEU A 188 -12.52 -10.63 -26.75
CA LEU A 188 -12.96 -12.02 -26.53
C LEU A 188 -14.36 -12.28 -27.05
N ASN A 189 -15.21 -11.27 -27.03
CA ASN A 189 -16.63 -11.36 -27.37
C ASN A 189 -16.92 -10.99 -28.84
N SER A 190 -15.88 -10.61 -29.60
CA SER A 190 -16.00 -10.32 -31.03
C SER A 190 -15.91 -11.64 -31.82
N PRO A 191 -16.87 -11.91 -32.73
CA PRO A 191 -16.98 -13.17 -33.46
C PRO A 191 -15.82 -13.45 -34.41
#